data_AF-A0A8X6JM38-F1
#
_entry.id   AF-A0A8X6JM38-F1
#
_cell.length_a   1.000
_cell.length_b   1.000
_cell.length_c   1.000
_cell.angle_alpha   90.00
_cell.angle_beta   90.00
_cell.angle_gamma   90.00
#
_symmetry.space_group_name_H-M   'P 1'
#
loop_
_entity.id
_entity.type
_entity.pdbx_description
1 polymer ?
#
loop_
_entity_poly.entity_id
_entity_poly.type
_entity_poly.pdbx_seq_one_letter_code
_entity_poly.pdbx_strand_id
1 'polypeptide(L)'
;MLTLPRLELMGDLLSSRLSRNILKALKLDIPCFFWTDSNITYFWVRGQPEKFKPFIKNLIQEFQKLTFPSNWRHCPGTQNPSVIGSLEE
;
A
#
# COMPACT_ATOMS: atom_id res chain seq x y z
N MET A 1 2.84 18.84 -9.47
CA MET A 1 3.99 17.96 -9.22
C MET A 1 3.58 16.84 -8.27
N LEU A 2 3.70 15.59 -8.71
CA LEU A 2 3.50 14.41 -7.86
C LEU A 2 4.82 14.16 -7.13
N THR A 3 4.79 13.98 -5.80
CA THR A 3 6.00 13.69 -5.02
C THR A 3 6.18 12.17 -4.94
N LEU A 4 7.41 11.68 -4.81
CA LEU A 4 7.70 10.24 -4.68
C LEU A 4 6.79 9.51 -3.66
N PRO A 5 6.54 10.06 -2.44
CA PRO A 5 5.65 9.39 -1.49
C PRO A 5 4.20 9.24 -1.97
N ARG A 6 3.72 10.15 -2.83
CA ARG A 6 2.37 10.05 -3.41
C ARG A 6 2.31 8.93 -4.45
N LEU A 7 3.38 8.73 -5.22
CA LEU A 7 3.48 7.63 -6.17
C LEU A 7 3.47 6.28 -5.45
N GLU A 8 4.29 6.15 -4.41
CA GLU A 8 4.37 4.94 -3.57
C GLU A 8 2.99 4.62 -2.97
N LEU A 9 2.32 5.61 -2.35
CA LEU A 9 0.97 5.43 -1.80
C LEU A 9 -0.06 5.00 -2.86
N MET A 10 0.03 5.56 -4.08
CA MET A 10 -0.86 5.17 -5.18
C MET A 10 -0.59 3.76 -5.68
N GLY A 11 0.68 3.35 -5.76
CA GLY A 11 1.07 1.98 -6.11
C GLY A 11 0.55 0.95 -5.12
N ASP A 12 0.66 1.26 -3.82
CA ASP A 12 0.15 0.41 -2.74
C ASP A 12 -1.40 0.32 -2.75
N LEU A 13 -2.08 1.42 -3.05
CA LEU A 13 -3.54 1.42 -3.22
C LEU A 13 -3.97 0.58 -4.44
N LEU A 14 -3.22 0.64 -5.55
CA LEU A 14 -3.50 -0.16 -6.73
C LEU A 14 -3.36 -1.66 -6.42
N SER A 15 -2.31 -2.05 -5.69
CA SER A 15 -2.10 -3.42 -5.21
C SER A 15 -3.24 -3.90 -4.30
N SER A 16 -3.74 -3.02 -3.43
CA SER A 16 -4.91 -3.28 -2.58
C SER A 16 -6.18 -3.54 -3.39
N ARG A 17 -6.43 -2.76 -4.44
CA ARG A 17 -7.57 -2.96 -5.35
C ARG A 17 -7.45 -4.27 -6.11
N LEU A 18 -6.26 -4.55 -6.65
CA LEU A 18 -5.99 -5.75 -7.43
C LEU A 18 -6.20 -7.01 -6.60
N SER A 19 -5.62 -7.09 -5.41
CA SER A 19 -5.79 -8.22 -4.50
C SER A 19 -7.26 -8.46 -4.15
N ARG A 20 -8.03 -7.39 -3.83
CA ARG A 20 -9.47 -7.48 -3.56
C ARG A 20 -10.23 -8.03 -4.77
N ASN A 21 -9.87 -7.62 -5.98
CA ASN A 21 -10.51 -8.11 -7.21
C ASN A 21 -10.17 -9.58 -7.47
N ILE A 22 -8.93 -10.00 -7.27
CA ILE A 22 -8.51 -11.41 -7.41
C ILE A 22 -9.25 -12.29 -6.40
N LEU A 23 -9.26 -11.93 -5.12
CA LEU A 23 -9.96 -12.69 -4.08
C LEU A 23 -11.45 -12.83 -4.40
N LYS A 24 -12.11 -11.76 -4.86
CA LYS A 24 -13.51 -11.80 -5.28
C LYS A 24 -13.73 -12.69 -6.49
N ALA A 25 -12.91 -12.56 -7.53
CA ALA A 25 -13.03 -13.34 -8.77
C ALA A 25 -12.87 -14.83 -8.51
N LEU A 26 -11.92 -15.19 -7.64
CA LEU A 26 -11.63 -16.58 -7.27
C LEU A 26 -12.49 -17.10 -6.10
N LYS A 27 -13.36 -16.26 -5.52
CA LYS A 27 -14.19 -16.57 -4.34
C LYS A 27 -13.36 -17.12 -3.16
N LEU A 28 -12.18 -16.57 -2.95
CA LEU A 28 -11.29 -16.97 -1.87
C LEU A 28 -11.52 -16.10 -0.63
N ASP A 29 -11.56 -16.76 0.53
CA ASP A 29 -11.56 -16.11 1.84
C ASP A 29 -10.29 -16.49 2.60
N ILE A 30 -9.17 -15.90 2.16
CA ILE A 30 -7.85 -16.12 2.74
C ILE A 30 -7.24 -14.79 3.19
N PRO A 31 -6.42 -14.80 4.26
CA PRO A 31 -5.75 -13.58 4.70
C PRO A 31 -4.74 -13.10 3.66
N CYS A 32 -4.82 -11.83 3.28
CA CYS A 32 -3.81 -11.15 2.47
C CYS A 32 -2.96 -10.20 3.32
N PHE A 33 -1.65 -10.28 3.13
CA PHE A 33 -0.65 -9.39 3.71
C PHE A 33 0.05 -8.60 2.61
N PHE A 34 0.41 -7.36 2.93
CA PHE A 34 1.01 -6.43 1.99
C PHE A 34 2.30 -5.86 2.56
N TRP A 35 3.26 -5.61 1.68
CA TRP A 35 4.57 -5.08 2.04
C TRP A 35 4.85 -3.84 1.22
N THR A 36 5.31 -2.79 1.89
CA THR A 36 5.76 -1.54 1.27
C THR A 36 7.16 -1.22 1.78
N ASP A 37 8.01 -0.65 0.92
CA ASP A 37 9.33 -0.14 1.28
C ASP A 37 9.34 1.35 1.60
N SER A 38 8.18 1.99 1.45
CA SER A 38 7.98 3.36 1.87
C SER A 38 7.57 3.42 3.34
N ASN A 39 8.51 3.86 4.18
CA ASN A 39 8.21 4.21 5.57
C ASN A 39 7.06 5.24 5.67
N ILE A 40 6.97 6.17 4.72
CA ILE A 40 5.95 7.20 4.70
C ILE A 40 4.58 6.58 4.40
N THR A 41 4.49 5.73 3.37
CA THR A 41 3.24 5.02 3.07
C THR A 41 2.82 4.12 4.22
N TYR A 42 3.75 3.37 4.80
CA TYR A 42 3.49 2.53 5.98
C TYR A 42 2.91 3.34 7.15
N PHE A 43 3.48 4.51 7.44
CA PHE A 43 2.98 5.41 8.48
C PHE A 43 1.57 5.94 8.17
N TRP A 44 1.33 6.38 6.93
CA TRP A 44 0.03 6.90 6.50
C TRP A 44 -1.09 5.86 6.59
N VAL A 45 -0.85 4.65 6.09
CA VAL A 45 -1.81 3.55 6.11
C VAL A 45 -2.29 3.20 7.52
N ARG A 46 -1.37 3.26 8.49
CA ARG A 46 -1.64 2.99 9.91
C ARG A 46 -2.11 4.22 10.69
N GLY A 47 -2.08 5.40 10.07
CA GLY A 47 -2.50 6.65 10.67
C GLY A 47 -4.02 6.87 10.65
N GLN A 48 -4.43 7.95 11.32
CA GLN A 48 -5.81 8.44 11.29
C GLN A 48 -5.99 9.38 10.09
N PRO A 49 -6.85 9.07 9.10
CA PRO A 49 -7.01 9.86 7.88
C PRO A 49 -7.25 11.35 8.11
N GLU A 50 -7.98 11.68 9.18
CA GLU A 50 -8.39 13.04 9.54
C GLU A 50 -7.20 13.98 9.83
N LYS A 51 -6.03 13.41 10.18
CA LYS A 51 -4.82 14.18 10.47
C LYS A 51 -4.03 14.57 9.21
N PHE A 52 -4.42 14.08 8.03
CA PHE A 52 -3.68 14.29 6.80
C PHE A 52 -4.38 15.25 5.84
N LYS A 53 -3.60 15.82 4.91
CA LYS A 53 -4.12 16.69 3.84
C LYS A 53 -5.17 15.94 3.01
N PRO A 54 -6.19 16.64 2.45
CA PRO A 54 -7.34 16.01 1.80
C PRO A 54 -7.01 14.89 0.80
N PHE A 55 -5.99 15.07 -0.04
CA PHE A 55 -5.54 14.05 -0.99
C PHE A 55 -5.12 12.74 -0.30
N ILE A 56 -4.23 12.84 0.70
CA ILE A 56 -3.72 11.68 1.45
C ILE A 56 -4.84 11.07 2.28
N LYS A 57 -5.69 11.90 2.91
CA LYS A 57 -6.88 11.46 3.65
C LYS A 57 -7.78 10.58 2.79
N ASN A 58 -8.15 11.05 1.61
CA ASN A 58 -9.05 10.32 0.70
C ASN A 58 -8.48 8.97 0.29
N LEU A 59 -7.17 8.92 0.01
CA LEU A 59 -6.49 7.66 -0.35
C LEU A 59 -6.46 6.69 0.83
N ILE A 60 -6.09 7.14 2.04
CA ILE A 60 -6.06 6.26 3.22
C ILE A 60 -7.47 5.77 3.57
N GLN A 61 -8.50 6.62 3.45
CA GLN A 61 -9.88 6.20 3.68
C GLN A 61 -10.32 5.10 2.71
N GLU A 62 -9.92 5.18 1.45
CA GLU A 62 -10.16 4.09 0.50
C GLU A 62 -9.37 2.84 0.86
N PHE A 63 -8.10 3.02 1.18
CA PHE A 63 -7.19 1.96 1.54
C PHE A 63 -7.70 1.12 2.73
N GLN A 64 -8.18 1.80 3.77
CA GLN A 64 -8.75 1.19 4.98
C GLN A 64 -10.11 0.52 4.73
N LYS A 65 -10.77 0.78 3.60
CA LYS A 65 -11.96 0.02 3.15
C LYS A 65 -11.60 -1.25 2.40
N LEU A 66 -10.43 -1.31 1.78
CA LEU A 66 -9.97 -2.43 0.97
C LEU A 66 -9.20 -3.47 1.78
N THR A 67 -8.41 -3.00 2.76
CA THR A 67 -7.51 -3.84 3.56
C THR A 67 -7.49 -3.36 5.01
N PHE A 68 -7.08 -4.24 5.93
CA PHE A 68 -6.86 -3.86 7.32
C PHE A 68 -5.45 -3.27 7.50
N PRO A 69 -5.27 -2.14 8.20
CA PRO A 69 -3.95 -1.56 8.48
C PRO A 69 -2.97 -2.53 9.16
N SER A 70 -3.49 -3.48 9.96
CA SER A 70 -2.71 -4.54 10.61
C SER A 70 -2.03 -5.50 9.63
N ASN A 71 -2.58 -5.62 8.41
CA ASN A 71 -2.07 -6.55 7.39
C ASN A 71 -0.90 -5.96 6.58
N TRP A 72 -0.60 -4.67 6.79
CA TRP A 72 0.50 -3.98 6.15
C TRP A 72 1.77 -4.08 6.97
N ARG A 73 2.87 -4.36 6.28
CA ARG A 73 4.22 -4.49 6.84
C ARG A 73 5.18 -3.61 6.05
N HIS A 74 6.24 -3.18 6.72
CA HIS A 74 7.32 -2.45 6.07
C HIS A 74 8.47 -3.41 5.75
N CYS A 75 8.98 -3.37 4.52
CA CYS A 75 10.20 -4.06 4.09
C CYS A 75 11.22 -3.02 3.66
N PRO A 76 12.42 -2.93 4.26
CA PRO A 76 13.44 -1.99 3.78
C PRO A 76 13.70 -2.12 2.27
N GLY A 77 13.87 -1.01 1.55
CA GLY A 77 14.10 -1.03 0.09
C GLY A 77 15.29 -1.89 -0.34
N THR A 78 16.33 -1.99 0.49
CA THR A 78 17.49 -2.88 0.29
C THR A 78 17.17 -4.38 0.39
N GLN A 79 15.97 -4.72 0.84
CA GLN A 79 15.45 -6.08 0.98
C GLN A 79 14.18 -6.28 0.13
N ASN A 80 13.73 -5.25 -0.59
CA ASN A 80 12.59 -5.34 -1.47
C ASN A 80 13.02 -6.06 -2.76
N PRO A 81 12.53 -7.29 -3.03
CA PRO A 81 12.91 -8.04 -4.23
C PRO A 81 12.60 -7.27 -5.52
N SER A 82 11.55 -6.46 -5.52
CA SER A 82 11.15 -5.62 -6.64
C SER A 82 12.14 -4.47 -6.92
N VAL A 83 12.89 -4.03 -5.92
CA VAL A 83 13.94 -2.99 -6.09
C VAL A 83 15.26 -3.64 -6.48
N ILE A 84 15.64 -4.73 -5.81
CA ILE A 84 16.88 -5.46 -6.10
C ILE A 84 16.88 -5.94 -7.55
N GLY A 85 15.77 -6.51 -8.02
CA GLY A 85 15.65 -6.98 -9.42
C GLY A 85 15.62 -5.88 -10.48
N SER A 86 15.31 -4.63 -10.10
CA SER A 86 15.34 -3.48 -11.02
C SER A 86 16.68 -2.74 -11.05
N LEU A 87 17.64 -3.11 -10.18
CA LEU A 87 18.98 -2.53 -10.13
C LEU A 87 20.04 -3.40 -10.84
N GLU A 88 19.65 -4.60 -11.29
CA GLU A 88 20.50 -5.52 -12.07
C GLU A 88 20.31 -5.37 -13.61
N GLU A 89 19.48 -4.43 -14.06
CA GLU A 89 19.39 -3.95 -15.47
C GLU A 89 20.02 -2.57 -15.63
#